data_AF-A0AA42YJN7-F1
#
_entry.id   AF-A0AA42YJN7-F1
#
_cell.length_a   1.000
_cell.length_b   1.000
_cell.length_c   1.000
_cell.angle_alpha   90.00
_cell.angle_beta   90.00
_cell.angle_gamma   90.00
#
_symmetry.space_group_name_H-M   'P 1'
#
loop_
_entity.id
_entity.type
_entity.pdbx_description
1 polymer ?
#
loop_
_entity_poly.entity_id
_entity_poly.type
_entity_poly.pdbx_seq_one_letter_code
_entity_poly.pdbx_strand_id
1 'polypeptide(L)'
;RHFLLRASSRYGREAPAVTPETLRELASRSWPGNVRELRNAAHRWVLTGGLDRAASEAPGGAAGRGLAEQVESFERGLIARELAAQKGSVKATYEALGLPRKTLYEKMRRLGLDRHDFLGGEEG
;
A
#
# COMPACT_ATOMS: atom_id res chain seq x y z
N ARG A 1 -3.76 -8.33 7.49
CA ARG A 1 -3.18 -9.37 8.38
C ARG A 1 -1.78 -9.85 7.93
N HIS A 2 -1.55 -10.08 6.63
CA HIS A 2 -0.26 -10.57 6.08
C HIS A 2 0.99 -9.80 6.55
N PHE A 3 0.99 -8.45 6.48
CA PHE A 3 2.17 -7.64 6.85
C PHE A 3 2.54 -7.70 8.33
N LEU A 4 1.55 -7.87 9.22
CA LEU A 4 1.80 -7.99 10.66
C LEU A 4 2.48 -9.31 11.00
N LEU A 5 2.07 -10.41 10.35
CA LEU A 5 2.67 -11.73 10.54
C LEU A 5 4.12 -11.77 10.01
N ARG A 6 4.41 -11.09 8.89
CA ARG A 6 5.79 -10.93 8.41
C ARG A 6 6.64 -10.08 9.35
N ALA A 7 6.09 -9.00 9.90
CA ALA A 7 6.80 -8.14 10.83
C ALA A 7 7.08 -8.85 12.17
N SER A 8 6.09 -9.56 12.72
CA SER A 8 6.22 -10.35 13.96
C SER A 8 7.31 -11.41 13.83
N SER A 9 7.31 -12.16 12.72
CA SER A 9 8.34 -13.16 12.42
C SER A 9 9.73 -12.55 12.24
N ARG A 10 9.84 -11.33 11.69
CA ARG A 10 11.12 -10.64 11.50
C ARG A 10 11.73 -10.11 12.79
N TYR A 11 10.89 -9.61 13.70
CA TYR A 11 11.34 -9.00 14.95
C TYR A 11 11.27 -9.93 16.16
N GLY A 12 10.83 -11.19 15.98
CA GLY A 12 10.69 -12.17 17.06
C GLY A 12 9.69 -11.74 18.13
N ARG A 13 8.66 -10.99 17.75
CA ARG A 13 7.63 -10.45 18.67
C ARG A 13 6.27 -10.99 18.31
N GLU A 14 5.36 -11.05 19.28
CA GLU A 14 3.99 -11.47 19.04
C GLU A 14 3.25 -10.45 18.17
N ALA A 15 2.45 -10.93 17.22
CA ALA A 15 1.68 -10.05 16.35
C ALA A 15 0.57 -9.38 17.20
N PRO A 16 0.46 -8.03 17.18
CA PRO A 16 -0.60 -7.34 17.89
C PRO A 16 -1.99 -7.84 17.46
N ALA A 17 -2.93 -7.90 18.41
CA ALA A 17 -4.31 -8.25 18.11
C ALA A 17 -4.91 -7.21 17.15
N VAL A 18 -5.41 -7.70 16.02
CA VAL A 18 -6.10 -6.87 15.03
C VAL A 18 -7.59 -6.89 15.36
N THR A 19 -8.09 -5.82 15.97
CA THR A 19 -9.52 -5.71 16.25
C THR A 19 -10.28 -5.14 15.03
N PRO A 20 -11.61 -5.34 14.95
CA PRO A 20 -12.45 -4.73 13.92
C PRO A 20 -12.37 -3.20 13.88
N GLU A 21 -12.18 -2.55 15.04
CA GLU A 21 -11.93 -1.11 15.17
C GLU A 21 -10.65 -0.73 14.44
N THR A 22 -9.56 -1.47 14.68
CA THR A 22 -8.27 -1.19 14.04
C THR A 22 -8.30 -1.42 12.54
N LEU A 23 -9.06 -2.42 12.07
CA LEU A 23 -9.27 -2.62 10.63
C LEU A 23 -10.02 -1.46 9.99
N ARG A 24 -11.06 -0.94 10.65
CA ARG A 24 -11.80 0.25 10.19
C ARG A 24 -10.89 1.48 10.14
N GLU A 25 -10.08 1.68 11.17
CA GLU A 25 -9.14 2.79 11.24
C GLU A 25 -8.04 2.69 10.16
N LEU A 26 -7.52 1.50 9.90
CA LEU A 26 -6.58 1.27 8.80
C LEU A 26 -7.24 1.50 7.44
N ALA A 27 -8.50 1.08 7.26
CA ALA A 27 -9.24 1.25 6.02
C ALA A 27 -9.62 2.72 5.75
N SER A 28 -9.83 3.52 6.81
CA SER A 28 -10.17 4.95 6.68
C SER A 28 -8.97 5.86 6.46
N ARG A 29 -7.74 5.36 6.61
CA ARG A 29 -6.51 6.14 6.40
C ARG A 29 -6.13 6.18 4.92
N SER A 30 -5.74 7.36 4.45
CA SER A 30 -5.08 7.52 3.15
C SER A 30 -3.64 7.02 3.27
N TRP A 31 -3.29 5.98 2.52
CA TRP A 31 -1.94 5.41 2.47
C TRP A 31 -1.22 5.88 1.20
N PRO A 32 -0.59 7.07 1.18
CA PRO A 32 0.17 7.53 0.01
C PRO A 32 1.41 6.63 -0.16
N GLY A 33 1.28 5.57 -0.95
CA GLY A 33 2.28 4.49 -1.02
C GLY A 33 1.75 3.08 -0.74
N ASN A 34 0.44 2.93 -0.47
CA ASN A 34 -0.31 1.71 -0.17
C ASN A 34 0.52 0.60 0.51
N VAL A 35 1.13 -0.29 -0.26
CA VAL A 35 1.83 -1.49 0.26
C VAL A 35 3.04 -1.12 1.12
N ARG A 36 3.83 -0.12 0.72
CA ARG A 36 5.07 0.24 1.44
C ARG A 36 4.76 0.93 2.75
N GLU A 37 3.77 1.82 2.75
CA GLU A 37 3.33 2.53 3.94
C GLU A 37 2.55 1.62 4.90
N LEU A 38 1.72 0.72 4.38
CA LEU A 38 1.05 -0.31 5.18
C LEU A 38 2.07 -1.26 5.84
N ARG A 39 3.12 -1.65 5.11
CA ARG A 39 4.23 -2.42 5.66
C ARG A 39 4.96 -1.64 6.75
N ASN A 40 5.31 -0.37 6.50
CA ASN A 40 5.97 0.47 7.49
C ASN A 40 5.11 0.67 8.75
N ALA A 41 3.79 0.76 8.59
CA ALA A 41 2.85 0.82 9.71
C ALA A 41 2.80 -0.52 10.47
N ALA A 42 2.78 -1.66 9.77
CA ALA A 42 2.82 -2.98 10.41
C ALA A 42 4.12 -3.23 11.18
N HIS A 43 5.28 -2.86 10.62
CA HIS A 43 6.57 -2.95 11.30
C HIS A 43 6.58 -2.09 12.57
N ARG A 44 6.08 -0.85 12.49
CA ARG A 44 5.99 0.04 13.65
C ARG A 44 5.08 -0.53 14.73
N TRP A 45 3.91 -1.04 14.35
CA TRP A 45 2.95 -1.60 15.30
C TRP A 45 3.53 -2.79 16.10
N VAL A 46 4.29 -3.68 15.46
CA VAL A 46 5.00 -4.78 16.15
C VAL A 46 6.09 -4.26 17.11
N LEU A 47 6.74 -3.14 16.77
CA LEU A 47 7.82 -2.56 17.57
C LEU A 47 7.29 -1.71 18.75
N THR A 48 6.20 -0.98 18.56
CA THR A 48 5.67 0.00 19.53
C THR A 48 4.46 -0.52 20.32
N GLY A 49 3.88 -1.66 19.95
CA GLY A 49 2.74 -2.26 20.67
C GLY A 49 1.40 -1.57 20.44
N GLY A 50 1.34 -0.56 19.56
CA GLY A 50 0.11 0.15 19.21
C GLY A 50 0.19 0.81 17.84
N LEU A 51 -0.98 1.11 17.26
CA LEU A 51 -1.10 1.86 16.00
C LEU A 51 -0.81 3.37 16.19
N ASP A 52 -0.44 3.79 17.40
CA ASP A 52 -0.74 5.12 17.88
C ASP A 52 0.28 6.20 17.46
N ARG A 53 -0.32 7.33 17.06
CA ARG A 53 0.18 8.71 17.06
C ARG A 53 1.45 9.12 16.31
N ALA A 54 1.84 8.43 15.24
CA ALA A 54 2.75 9.03 14.24
C ALA A 54 2.19 8.98 12.81
N ALA A 55 0.90 8.68 12.66
CA ALA A 55 0.18 8.85 11.39
C ALA A 55 -0.39 10.26 11.23
N SER A 56 -0.38 11.07 12.30
CA SER A 56 -0.82 12.48 12.25
C SER A 56 0.33 13.48 12.11
N GLU A 57 1.59 13.02 12.09
CA GLU A 57 2.76 13.88 11.91
C GLU A 57 3.72 13.25 10.89
N ALA A 58 3.30 13.21 9.64
CA ALA A 58 4.22 13.64 8.61
C ALA A 58 3.91 15.14 8.38
N PRO A 59 4.85 16.08 8.62
CA PRO A 59 4.67 17.42 8.10
C PRO A 59 4.66 17.30 6.58
N GLY A 60 3.49 17.44 5.95
CA GLY A 60 3.38 17.37 4.49
C GLY A 60 2.13 16.68 3.96
N GLY A 61 0.96 17.04 4.50
CA GLY A 61 -0.26 17.01 3.69
C GLY A 61 -0.11 18.07 2.61
N ALA A 62 0.26 17.67 1.38
CA ALA A 62 0.40 18.47 0.15
C ALA A 62 1.32 19.73 0.17
N ALA A 63 1.44 20.46 1.28
CA ALA A 63 2.29 21.62 1.45
C ALA A 63 3.75 21.16 1.64
N GLY A 64 4.58 21.39 0.63
CA GLY A 64 6.02 21.11 0.64
C GLY A 64 6.49 19.97 -0.27
N ARG A 65 5.58 19.17 -0.82
CA ARG A 65 5.94 18.15 -1.83
C ARG A 65 6.02 18.78 -3.21
N GLY A 66 7.14 18.61 -3.90
CA GLY A 66 7.27 19.04 -5.29
C GLY A 66 6.21 18.39 -6.19
N LEU A 67 5.82 19.07 -7.27
CA LEU A 67 4.79 18.59 -8.23
C LEU A 67 5.01 17.14 -8.66
N ALA A 68 6.28 16.77 -8.92
CA ALA A 68 6.65 15.42 -9.31
C ALA A 68 6.24 14.35 -8.28
N GLU A 69 6.40 14.62 -6.99
CA GLU A 69 6.04 13.69 -5.92
C GLU A 69 4.51 13.58 -5.76
N GLN A 70 3.80 14.69 -5.92
CA GLN A 70 2.33 14.69 -5.87
C GLN A 70 1.73 13.90 -7.03
N VAL A 71 2.24 14.12 -8.25
CA VAL A 71 1.86 13.34 -9.44
C VAL A 71 2.19 11.87 -9.24
N GLU A 72 3.37 11.56 -8.70
CA GLU A 72 3.76 10.18 -8.43
C GLU A 72 2.83 9.48 -7.43
N SER A 73 2.45 10.17 -6.34
CA SER A 73 1.51 9.67 -5.36
C SER A 73 0.13 9.41 -5.98
N PHE A 74 -0.34 10.33 -6.82
CA PHE A 74 -1.60 10.20 -7.52
C PHE A 74 -1.59 9.02 -8.51
N GLU A 75 -0.55 8.93 -9.34
CA GLU A 75 -0.36 7.83 -10.30
C GLU A 75 -0.29 6.47 -9.60
N ARG A 76 0.44 6.39 -8.48
CA ARG A 76 0.52 5.16 -7.66
C ARG A 76 -0.85 4.75 -7.15
N GLY A 77 -1.63 5.69 -6.61
CA GLY A 77 -2.98 5.43 -6.13
C GLY A 77 -3.91 4.96 -7.25
N LEU A 78 -3.81 5.57 -8.44
CA LEU A 78 -4.61 5.21 -9.62
C LEU A 78 -4.29 3.81 -10.16
N ILE A 79 -3.02 3.50 -10.33
CA ILE A 79 -2.62 2.18 -10.84
C ILE A 79 -2.93 1.08 -9.83
N ALA A 80 -2.70 1.32 -8.54
CA ALA A 80 -2.98 0.33 -7.50
C ALA A 80 -4.48 0.02 -7.36
N ARG A 81 -5.37 1.03 -7.42
CA ARG A 81 -6.82 0.77 -7.37
C ARG A 81 -7.30 -0.04 -8.56
N GLU A 82 -6.76 0.24 -9.75
CA GLU A 82 -7.15 -0.47 -10.95
C GLU A 82 -6.62 -1.90 -10.94
N LEU A 83 -5.36 -2.11 -10.55
CA LEU A 83 -4.81 -3.46 -10.34
C LEU A 83 -5.65 -4.26 -9.33
N ALA A 84 -6.10 -3.64 -8.23
CA ALA A 84 -6.96 -4.30 -7.26
C ALA A 84 -8.34 -4.66 -7.85
N ALA A 85 -8.99 -3.74 -8.56
CA ALA A 85 -10.27 -3.97 -9.21
C ALA A 85 -10.20 -5.10 -10.24
N GLN A 86 -9.07 -5.19 -10.95
CA GLN A 86 -8.80 -6.20 -11.97
C GLN A 86 -8.10 -7.45 -11.43
N LYS A 87 -8.05 -7.65 -10.10
CA LYS A 87 -7.42 -8.81 -9.43
C LYS A 87 -6.00 -9.10 -9.92
N GLY A 88 -5.15 -8.08 -10.04
CA GLY A 88 -3.78 -8.20 -10.51
C GLY A 88 -3.62 -8.40 -12.03
N SER A 89 -4.70 -8.33 -12.82
CA SER A 89 -4.62 -8.42 -14.28
C SER A 89 -4.00 -7.14 -14.86
N VAL A 90 -2.70 -7.22 -15.19
CA VAL A 90 -1.97 -6.13 -15.85
C VAL A 90 -2.58 -5.78 -17.20
N LYS A 91 -3.11 -6.77 -17.92
CA LYS A 91 -3.76 -6.55 -19.22
C LYS A 91 -4.98 -5.65 -19.09
N ALA A 92 -5.94 -6.06 -18.26
CA ALA A 92 -7.15 -5.29 -18.03
C ALA A 92 -6.84 -3.90 -17.45
N THR A 93 -5.80 -3.80 -16.62
CA THR A 93 -5.35 -2.52 -16.04
C THR A 93 -4.87 -1.53 -17.10
N TYR A 94 -4.00 -1.92 -18.04
CA TYR A 94 -3.52 -0.95 -19.04
C TYR A 94 -4.62 -0.58 -20.03
N GLU A 95 -5.55 -1.50 -20.33
CA GLU A 95 -6.71 -1.23 -21.19
C GLU A 95 -7.68 -0.25 -20.52
N ALA A 96 -8.00 -0.46 -19.24
CA ALA A 96 -8.88 0.41 -18.47
C ALA A 96 -8.30 1.82 -18.27
N LEU A 97 -6.98 1.93 -18.06
CA LEU A 97 -6.29 3.21 -17.91
C LEU A 97 -5.97 3.90 -19.25
N GLY A 98 -6.23 3.24 -20.39
CA GLY A 98 -5.87 3.76 -21.71
C GLY A 98 -4.36 3.95 -21.91
N LEU A 99 -3.54 3.11 -21.25
CA LEU A 99 -2.08 3.22 -21.28
C LEU A 99 -1.48 2.16 -22.21
N PRO A 100 -0.38 2.48 -22.92
CA PRO A 100 0.42 1.46 -23.57
C PRO A 100 0.93 0.45 -22.54
N ARG A 101 0.93 -0.83 -22.90
CA ARG A 101 1.41 -1.92 -22.03
C ARG A 101 2.78 -1.59 -21.41
N LYS A 102 3.75 -1.18 -22.24
CA LYS A 102 5.11 -0.85 -21.79
C LYS A 102 5.12 0.27 -20.74
N THR A 103 4.32 1.31 -20.94
CA THR A 103 4.18 2.44 -20.01
C THR A 103 3.65 2.00 -18.65
N LEU A 104 2.66 1.08 -18.61
CA LEU A 104 2.17 0.55 -17.35
C LEU A 104 3.28 -0.22 -16.60
N TYR A 105 4.03 -1.10 -17.28
CA TYR A 105 5.13 -1.83 -16.65
C TYR A 105 6.23 -0.90 -16.10
N GLU A 106 6.58 0.16 -16.83
CA GLU A 106 7.56 1.15 -16.37
C GLU A 106 7.06 1.91 -15.15
N LYS A 107 5.79 2.34 -15.15
CA LYS A 107 5.17 2.99 -13.99
C LYS A 107 5.08 2.03 -12.81
N MET A 108 4.65 0.79 -12.99
CA MET A 108 4.63 -0.22 -11.92
C MET A 108 6.02 -0.41 -11.30
N ARG A 109 7.07 -0.54 -12.12
CA ARG A 109 8.44 -0.68 -11.64
C ARG A 109 8.94 0.55 -10.90
N ARG A 110 8.69 1.76 -11.42
CA ARG A 110 9.08 3.02 -10.77
C ARG A 110 8.34 3.23 -9.45
N LEU A 111 7.06 2.89 -9.41
CA LEU A 111 6.18 3.12 -8.27
C LEU A 111 6.25 2.02 -7.21
N GLY A 112 6.95 0.91 -7.51
CA GLY A 112 7.09 -0.25 -6.63
C GLY A 112 5.80 -1.07 -6.49
N LEU A 113 5.01 -1.15 -7.57
CA LEU A 113 3.78 -1.94 -7.62
C LEU A 113 4.05 -3.30 -8.26
N ASP A 114 3.73 -4.37 -7.56
CA ASP A 114 3.76 -5.73 -8.11
C ASP A 114 2.34 -6.25 -8.27
N ARG A 115 2.02 -6.86 -9.42
CA ARG A 115 0.71 -7.48 -9.65
C ARG A 115 0.39 -8.58 -8.62
N HIS A 116 1.41 -9.26 -8.10
CA HIS A 116 1.26 -10.34 -7.13
C HIS A 116 0.71 -9.85 -5.80
N ASP A 117 0.91 -8.57 -5.46
CA ASP A 117 0.30 -7.95 -4.28
C ASP A 117 -1.24 -7.83 -4.40
N PHE A 118 -1.78 -7.96 -5.62
CA PHE A 118 -3.20 -7.79 -5.95
C PHE A 118 -3.88 -9.07 -6.45
N LEU A 119 -3.12 -10.17 -6.57
CA LEU A 119 -3.68 -11.50 -6.78
C LEU A 119 -4.22 -11.98 -5.43
N GLY A 120 -5.53 -11.82 -5.22
CA GLY A 120 -6.22 -12.37 -4.05
C GLY A 120 -5.91 -13.86 -3.95
N GLY A 121 -5.50 -14.31 -2.76
CA GLY A 121 -5.02 -15.66 -2.52
C GLY A 121 -6.02 -16.74 -2.92
N GLU A 122 -5.87 -17.25 -4.14
CA GLU A 122 -6.25 -18.60 -4.53
C GLU A 122 -4.96 -19.45 -4.52
N GLU A 123 -4.48 -19.75 -3.31
CA GLU A 123 -3.68 -20.95 -3.07
C GLU A 123 -4.45 -21.79 -2.05
N GLY A 124 -4.69 -23.05 -2.42
CA GLY A 124 -5.65 -23.98 -1.82
C GLY A 124 -5.27 -24.56 -0.47
#